data_AF-A0A5S3YLP1-F1
#
_entry.id   AF-A0A5S3YLP1-F1
#
_cell.length_a   1.000
_cell.length_b   1.000
_cell.length_c   1.000
_cell.angle_alpha   90.00
_cell.angle_beta   90.00
_cell.angle_gamma   90.00
#
_symmetry.space_group_name_H-M   'P 1'
#
loop_
_entity.id
_entity.type
_entity.pdbx_description
1 polymer ?
#
loop_
_entity_poly.entity_id
_entity_poly.type
_entity_poly.pdbx_seq_one_letter_code
_entity_poly.pdbx_strand_id
1 'polypeptide(L)' 'SEGISLQVLTKDSGLDKGMRLRPGPLDLDFNSAFPKRRIPEAYERLLLEVIKGQQYLFVRRDEIEHA' A
#
# COMPACT_ATOMS: atom_id res chain seq x y z
N SER A 1 -9.23 -5.80 4.12
CA SER A 1 -7.88 -6.34 3.88
C SER A 1 -7.01 -5.19 3.42
N GLU A 2 -5.76 -5.15 3.86
CA GLU A 2 -4.79 -4.17 3.36
C GLU A 2 -4.22 -4.65 2.02
N GLY A 3 -3.98 -3.72 1.11
CA GLY A 3 -3.49 -4.04 -0.22
C GLY A 3 -3.30 -2.79 -1.07
N ILE A 4 -2.74 -2.99 -2.26
CA ILE A 4 -2.59 -1.96 -3.28
C ILE A 4 -3.42 -2.39 -4.48
N SER A 5 -4.29 -1.51 -4.98
CA SER A 5 -5.03 -1.72 -6.23
C SER A 5 -4.69 -0.63 -7.22
N LEU A 6 -4.39 -1.03 -8.45
CA LEU A 6 -4.12 -0.12 -9.55
C LEU A 6 -4.95 -0.49 -10.78
N GLN A 7 -5.55 0.52 -11.40
CA GLN A 7 -6.15 0.41 -12.73
C GLN A 7 -5.07 0.61 -13.78
N VAL A 8 -4.80 -0.42 -14.58
CA VAL A 8 -3.79 -0.39 -15.65
C VAL A 8 -4.40 -0.69 -17.01
N LEU A 9 -3.83 -0.11 -18.06
CA LEU A 9 -4.18 -0.47 -19.43
C LEU A 9 -3.34 -1.66 -19.86
N THR A 10 -4.00 -2.74 -20.27
CA THR A 10 -3.37 -3.97 -20.77
C THR A 10 -3.81 -4.23 -22.20
N LYS A 11 -2.97 -4.90 -22.98
CA LYS A 11 -3.35 -5.32 -24.35
C LYS A 11 -4.51 -6.30 -24.26
N ASP A 12 -5.52 -6.11 -25.10
CA ASP A 12 -6.61 -7.07 -25.23
C ASP A 12 -6.06 -8.41 -25.75
N SER A 13 -6.47 -9.50 -25.09
CA SER A 13 -6.06 -10.86 -25.45
C SER A 13 -6.92 -11.36 -26.62
N GLY A 14 -6.27 -11.77 -27.70
CA GLY A 14 -6.91 -12.24 -28.94
C GLY A 14 -5.94 -12.09 -30.12
N LEU A 15 -5.85 -13.12 -30.97
CA LEU A 15 -4.96 -13.12 -32.15
C LEU A 15 -5.50 -12.22 -33.28
N ASP A 16 -6.80 -11.96 -33.26
CA ASP A 16 -7.62 -11.28 -34.26
C ASP A 16 -7.87 -9.78 -33.95
N LYS A 17 -7.52 -9.33 -32.73
CA LYS A 17 -7.93 -8.01 -32.23
C LYS A 17 -6.93 -6.87 -32.47
N GLY A 18 -5.74 -7.15 -33.00
CA GLY A 18 -4.70 -6.14 -33.21
C GLY A 18 -4.23 -5.46 -31.91
N MET A 19 -3.75 -4.22 -31.99
CA MET A 19 -3.28 -3.44 -30.82
C MET A 19 -4.43 -2.64 -30.21
N ARG A 20 -5.26 -3.28 -29.39
CA ARG A 20 -6.31 -2.62 -28.60
C ARG A 20 -5.99 -2.75 -27.12
N LEU A 21 -6.16 -1.66 -26.38
CA LEU A 21 -5.94 -1.62 -24.93
C LEU A 21 -7.27 -1.74 -24.19
N ARG A 22 -7.26 -2.38 -23.04
CA ARG A 22 -8.39 -2.48 -22.11
C ARG A 22 -7.95 -2.17 -20.67
N PRO A 23 -8.78 -1.46 -19.89
CA PRO A 23 -8.54 -1.32 -18.46
C PRO A 23 -8.62 -2.69 -17.76
N GLY A 24 -7.71 -2.94 -16.84
CA GLY A 24 -7.66 -4.15 -16.03
C GLY A 24 -7.13 -3.87 -14.63
N PRO A 25 -7.55 -4.65 -13.62
CA PRO A 25 -7.05 -4.51 -12.27
C PRO A 25 -5.65 -5.11 -12.14
N LEU A 26 -4.80 -4.43 -11.37
CA LEU A 26 -3.57 -4.97 -10.80
C LEU A 26 -3.67 -4.83 -9.29
N ASP A 27 -3.98 -5.96 -8.63
CA ASP A 27 -4.23 -6.01 -7.20
C ASP A 27 -3.13 -6.78 -6.48
N LEU A 28 -2.62 -6.18 -5.40
CA LEU A 28 -1.71 -6.82 -4.44
C LEU A 28 -2.42 -6.86 -3.09
N ASP A 29 -2.95 -8.03 -2.73
CA ASP A 29 -3.50 -8.28 -1.41
C ASP A 29 -2.38 -8.74 -0.45
N PHE A 30 -2.20 -8.03 0.67
CA PHE A 30 -1.07 -8.29 1.57
C PHE A 30 -1.19 -9.62 2.30
N ASN A 31 -2.41 -10.07 2.58
CA ASN A 31 -2.66 -11.33 3.28
C ASN A 31 -2.24 -12.55 2.43
N SER A 32 -2.56 -12.53 1.14
CA SER A 32 -2.18 -13.58 0.19
C SER A 32 -0.71 -13.48 -0.22
N ALA A 33 -0.17 -12.27 -0.42
CA ALA A 33 1.21 -12.08 -0.84
C ALA A 33 2.24 -12.34 0.29
N PHE A 34 1.89 -12.03 1.54
CA PHE A 34 2.78 -12.16 2.70
C PHE A 34 2.15 -12.97 3.84
N PRO A 35 1.75 -14.24 3.62
CA PRO A 35 0.90 -15.00 4.53
C PRO A 35 1.53 -15.32 5.89
N LYS A 36 2.87 -15.24 6.01
CA LYS A 36 3.61 -15.51 7.25
C LYS A 36 4.09 -14.24 7.95
N ARG A 37 3.75 -13.05 7.44
CA ARG A 37 4.23 -11.79 7.99
C ARG A 37 3.22 -11.26 9.01
N ARG A 38 3.63 -11.25 10.29
CA ARG A 38 2.90 -10.52 11.33
C ARG A 38 3.02 -9.02 11.06
N ILE A 39 1.89 -8.35 10.86
CA ILE A 39 1.82 -6.89 10.80
C ILE A 39 1.62 -6.41 12.25
N PRO A 40 2.56 -5.63 12.83
CA PRO A 40 2.39 -5.11 14.17
C PRO A 40 1.20 -4.15 14.22
N GLU A 41 0.50 -4.12 15.35
CA GLU A 41 -0.57 -3.15 15.53
C GLU A 41 0.01 -1.71 15.56
N ALA A 42 -0.82 -0.72 15.26
CA ALA A 42 -0.38 0.68 15.18
C ALA A 42 0.35 1.14 16.45
N TYR A 43 -0.15 0.81 17.64
CA TYR A 43 0.49 1.19 18.90
C TYR A 43 1.80 0.45 19.16
N GLU A 44 1.90 -0.84 18.83
CA GLU A 44 3.17 -1.58 18.93
C GLU A 44 4.26 -0.92 18.07
N ARG A 45 3.88 -0.51 16.86
CA ARG A 45 4.77 0.20 15.95
C ARG A 45 5.18 1.54 16.55
N LEU A 46 4.23 2.37 16.99
CA LEU A 46 4.54 3.69 17.58
C LEU A 46 5.48 3.58 18.79
N LEU A 47 5.22 2.64 19.71
CA LEU A 47 6.06 2.42 20.89
C LEU A 47 7.48 1.99 20.50
N LEU A 48 7.63 1.09 19.53
CA LEU A 48 8.93 0.67 19.03
C LEU A 48 9.74 1.85 18.46
N GLU A 49 9.09 2.74 17.72
CA GLU A 49 9.78 3.91 17.15
C GLU A 49 10.21 4.91 18.22
N VAL A 50 9.42 5.10 19.30
CA VAL A 50 9.82 5.90 20.47
C VAL A 50 11.09 5.34 21.12
N ILE A 51 11.15 4.02 21.34
CA ILE A 51 12.33 3.35 21.92
C ILE A 51 13.56 3.55 21.03
N LYS A 52 13.37 3.58 19.70
CA LYS A 52 14.44 3.84 18.72
C LYS A 52 14.79 5.32 18.56
N GLY A 53 14.07 6.23 19.21
CA GLY A 53 14.24 7.68 19.03
C GLY A 53 13.81 8.19 17.65
N GLN A 54 12.94 7.46 16.94
CA GLN A 54 12.49 7.79 15.59
C GLN A 54 11.11 8.46 15.62
N GLN A 55 11.02 9.68 15.08
CA GLN A 55 9.81 10.53 15.21
C GLN A 55 8.95 10.63 13.94
N TYR A 56 9.27 9.94 12.85
CA TYR A 56 8.58 10.09 11.55
C TYR A 56 7.12 9.61 11.50
N LEU A 57 6.64 8.93 12.55
CA LEU A 57 5.22 8.54 12.70
C LEU A 57 4.46 9.46 13.65
N PHE A 58 5.09 10.50 14.17
CA PHE A 58 4.48 11.44 15.10
C PHE A 58 4.30 12.78 14.41
N VAL A 59 3.12 13.37 14.59
CA VAL A 59 2.83 14.70 14.08
C VAL A 59 3.75 15.70 14.77
N ARG A 60 4.38 16.57 13.99
CA ARG A 60 5.25 17.60 14.55
C ARG A 60 4.42 18.77 15.11
N ARG A 61 4.98 19.51 16.06
CA ARG A 61 4.29 20.63 16.70
C ARG A 61 3.81 21.69 15.68
N ASP A 62 4.63 21.97 14.68
CA ASP A 62 4.33 22.92 13.59
C ASP A 62 3.30 22.40 12.58
N GLU A 63 3.08 21.09 12.49
CA GLU A 63 2.00 20.50 11.68
C GLU A 63 0.65 20.62 12.39
N ILE A 64 0.63 20.62 13.72
CA ILE A 64 -0.60 20.77 14.53
C ILE A 64 -1.13 22.21 14.47
N GLU A 65 -0.25 23.20 14.46
CA GLU A 65 -0.64 24.62 14.43
C GLU A 65 -1.26 25.06 13.08
N HIS A 66 -1.06 24.28 12.01
CA HIS A 66 -1.58 24.55 10.66
C HIS A 66 -2.75 23.63 10.24
N ALA A 67 -3.21 22.74 11.12
CA ALA A 67 -4.32 21.82 10.87
C ALA A 67 -5.68 22.43 11.25
#